data_AF-A0AA38CPV9-F1
#
_entry.id   AF-A0AA38CPV9-F1
#
_cell.length_a   1.000
_cell.length_b   1.000
_cell.length_c   1.000
_cell.angle_alpha   90.00
_cell.angle_beta   90.00
_cell.angle_gamma   90.00
#
_symmetry.space_group_name_H-M   'P 1'
#
loop_
_entity.id
_entity.type
_entity.pdbx_description
1 polymer ?
#
loop_
_entity_poly.entity_id
_entity_poly.type
_entity_poly.pdbx_seq_one_letter_code
_entity_poly.pdbx_strand_id
1 'polypeptide(L)' 'PPVLIPPQDDRPFYLYLSATDHAVGAMLAHRDSEHREQAVYYISRTLVDYETRYTHVKKLCLALSFVATKL' A
#
# COMPACT_ATOMS: atom_id res chain seq x y z
N PRO A 1 15.01 -5.62 10.15
CA PRO A 1 13.57 -5.91 9.95
C PRO A 1 12.71 -4.70 10.33
N PRO A 2 11.82 -4.22 9.45
CA PRO A 2 10.86 -3.17 9.82
C PRO A 2 9.93 -3.72 10.91
N VAL A 3 9.71 -2.93 11.95
CA VAL A 3 8.81 -3.29 13.06
C VAL A 3 7.39 -2.95 12.61
N LEU A 4 6.58 -3.99 12.39
CA LEU A 4 5.15 -3.82 12.18
C LEU A 4 4.45 -3.67 13.53
N ILE A 5 3.48 -2.79 13.58
CA ILE A 5 2.57 -2.67 14.71
C ILE A 5 1.26 -3.40 14.41
N PRO A 6 0.57 -3.92 15.44
CA PRO A 6 -0.77 -4.45 15.26
C PRO A 6 -1.73 -3.34 14.78
N PRO A 7 -2.75 -3.67 13.97
CA PRO A 7 -3.82 -2.75 13.62
C PRO A 7 -4.56 -2.29 14.88
N GLN A 8 -4.95 -1.02 14.91
CA GLN A 8 -5.67 -0.41 16.01
C GLN A 8 -6.92 0.30 15.50
N ASP A 9 -8.08 -0.22 15.89
CA ASP A 9 -9.38 0.22 15.38
C ASP A 9 -9.77 1.64 15.85
N ASP A 10 -9.12 2.15 16.89
CA ASP A 10 -9.36 3.48 17.46
C ASP A 10 -8.58 4.59 16.73
N ARG A 11 -7.74 4.25 15.74
CA ARG A 11 -6.92 5.21 14.99
C ARG A 11 -7.19 5.15 13.50
N PRO A 12 -7.16 6.30 12.80
CA PRO A 12 -7.27 6.31 11.35
C PRO A 12 -6.11 5.54 10.72
N PHE A 13 -6.43 4.86 9.63
CA PHE A 13 -5.43 4.25 8.76
C PHE A 13 -5.03 5.20 7.64
N TYR A 14 -3.75 5.18 7.30
CA TYR A 14 -3.17 5.88 6.17
C TYR A 14 -2.68 4.85 5.15
N LEU A 15 -3.14 5.01 3.91
CA LEU A 15 -2.78 4.12 2.81
C LEU A 15 -1.81 4.82 1.87
N TYR A 16 -0.62 4.25 1.72
CA TYR A 16 0.40 4.71 0.78
C TYR A 16 0.46 3.74 -0.37
N LEU A 17 0.27 4.22 -1.60
CA LEU A 17 0.36 3.43 -2.81
C LEU A 17 1.72 3.67 -3.48
N SER A 18 2.28 2.61 -4.07
CA SER A 18 3.50 2.67 -4.87
C SER A 18 3.31 1.89 -6.17
N ALA A 19 3.84 2.43 -7.26
CA ALA A 19 3.80 1.82 -8.57
C ALA A 19 5.17 1.99 -9.25
N THR A 20 5.72 0.88 -9.71
CA THR A 20 6.93 0.82 -10.53
C THR A 20 6.59 0.30 -11.93
N ASP A 21 7.61 0.10 -12.76
CA ASP A 21 7.39 -0.48 -14.09
C ASP A 21 6.93 -1.94 -14.06
N HIS A 22 7.29 -2.66 -12.99
CA HIS A 22 7.10 -4.11 -12.88
C HIS A 22 6.24 -4.54 -11.70
N ALA A 23 5.91 -3.66 -10.76
CA ALA A 23 5.16 -4.01 -9.58
C ALA A 23 4.29 -2.85 -9.09
N VAL A 24 3.26 -3.19 -8.34
CA VAL A 24 2.49 -2.25 -7.54
C VAL A 24 2.45 -2.75 -6.11
N GLY A 25 2.33 -1.83 -5.16
CA GLY A 25 2.19 -2.18 -3.77
C GLY A 25 1.57 -1.07 -2.96
N ALA A 26 1.36 -1.37 -1.69
CA ALA A 26 0.92 -0.41 -0.72
C ALA A 26 1.45 -0.72 0.67
N MET A 27 1.48 0.34 1.48
CA MET A 27 1.71 0.27 2.91
C MET A 27 0.49 0.83 3.62
N LEU A 28 -0.04 0.07 4.58
CA LEU A 28 -1.02 0.53 5.54
C LEU A 28 -0.26 1.00 6.79
N ALA A 29 -0.56 2.19 7.27
CA ALA A 29 0.11 2.77 8.44
C ALA A 29 -0.89 3.43 9.40
N HIS A 30 -0.53 3.46 10.68
CA HIS A 30 -1.11 4.40 11.63
C HIS A 30 -0.19 5.59 11.82
N ARG A 31 -0.75 6.64 12.41
CA ARG A 31 0.01 7.77 12.92
C ARG A 31 -0.02 7.73 14.45
N ASP A 32 1.13 7.86 15.09
CA ASP A 32 1.20 7.99 16.55
C ASP A 32 0.88 9.40 17.03
N SER A 33 0.90 9.61 18.35
CA SER A 33 0.65 10.91 18.99
C SER A 33 1.66 11.98 18.60
N GLU A 34 2.85 11.59 18.13
CA GLU A 34 3.92 12.49 17.65
C GLU A 34 3.87 12.67 16.12
N HIS A 35 2.78 12.25 15.48
CA HIS A 35 2.58 12.27 14.04
C HIS A 35 3.54 11.41 13.21
N ARG A 36 4.22 10.44 13.83
CA ARG A 36 5.10 9.50 13.13
C ARG A 36 4.29 8.36 12.53
N GLU A 37 4.68 7.96 11.32
CA GLU A 37 4.06 6.84 10.62
C GLU A 37 4.58 5.50 11.14
N GLN A 38 3.66 4.63 11.51
CA GLN A 38 3.93 3.28 12.01
C GLN A 38 3.29 2.28 11.05
N ALA A 39 4.11 1.49 10.37
CA ALA A 39 3.63 0.52 9.40
C ALA A 39 2.85 -0.62 10.10
N VAL A 40 1.64 -0.88 9.61
CA VAL A 40 0.77 -1.98 10.05
C VAL A 40 0.91 -3.16 9.10
N TYR A 41 0.88 -2.89 7.79
CA TYR A 41 0.94 -3.92 6.77
C TYR A 41 1.64 -3.44 5.50
N TYR A 42 2.31 -4.37 4.80
CA TYR A 42 2.82 -4.16 3.46
C TYR A 42 2.22 -5.20 2.53
N ILE A 43 1.74 -4.75 1.38
CA ILE A 43 1.26 -5.64 0.33
C ILE A 43 1.86 -5.21 -1.00
N SER A 44 2.27 -6.18 -1.81
CA SER A 44 2.78 -5.93 -3.15
C SER A 44 2.41 -7.06 -4.09
N ARG A 45 2.30 -6.73 -5.38
CA ARG A 45 2.20 -7.72 -6.44
C ARG A 45 3.01 -7.29 -7.65
N THR A 46 3.58 -8.27 -8.33
CA THR A 46 4.19 -8.09 -9.64
C THR A 46 3.09 -7.86 -10.68
N LEU A 47 3.35 -6.95 -11.61
CA LEU A 47 2.50 -6.70 -12.77
C LEU A 47 2.74 -7.79 -13.81
N VAL A 48 1.67 -8.25 -14.46
CA VAL A 48 1.80 -9.10 -15.65
C VAL A 48 2.07 -8.26 -16.91
N ASP A 49 2.57 -8.87 -17.99
CA ASP A 49 3.09 -8.17 -19.18
C ASP A 49 2.17 -7.13 -19.83
N TYR A 50 0.85 -7.25 -19.68
CA TYR A 50 -0.07 -6.22 -20.17
C TYR A 50 -0.27 -5.08 -19.17
N GLU A 51 -0.17 -5.35 -17.86
CA GLU A 51 -0.29 -4.35 -16.80
C GLU A 51 0.99 -3.50 -16.69
N THR A 52 2.16 -4.03 -17.05
CA THR A 52 3.42 -3.26 -17.11
C THR A 52 3.33 -2.07 -18.06
N ARG A 53 2.50 -2.19 -19.11
CA ARG A 53 2.23 -1.16 -20.13
C ARG A 53 1.18 -0.13 -19.71
N TYR A 54 0.58 -0.26 -18.52
CA TYR A 54 -0.36 0.72 -18.01
C TYR A 54 0.32 2.06 -17.70
N THR A 55 -0.39 3.15 -17.93
CA THR A 55 0.02 4.48 -17.44
C THR A 55 0.18 4.45 -15.92
N HIS A 56 1.04 5.30 -15.37
CA HIS A 56 1.28 5.38 -13.93
C HIS A 56 -0.02 5.51 -13.10
N VAL A 57 -0.96 6.36 -13.54
CA VAL A 57 -2.27 6.52 -12.89
C VAL A 57 -3.06 5.21 -12.86
N LYS A 58 -3.15 4.50 -13.99
CA LYS A 58 -3.80 3.17 -14.06
C LYS A 58 -3.13 2.15 -13.14
N LYS A 59 -1.79 2.15 -13.03
CA LYS A 59 -1.06 1.30 -12.09
C LYS A 59 -1.42 1.63 -10.64
N LEU A 60 -1.58 2.91 -10.29
CA LEU A 60 -2.04 3.32 -8.96
C LEU A 60 -3.49 2.91 -8.68
N CYS A 61 -4.41 3.07 -9.64
CA CYS A 61 -5.79 2.59 -9.49
C CYS A 61 -5.83 1.05 -9.31
N LEU A 62 -4.97 0.36 -10.03
CA LEU A 62 -4.79 -1.09 -9.92
C LEU A 62 -4.22 -1.49 -8.54
N ALA A 63 -3.24 -0.74 -8.03
CA ALA A 63 -2.73 -0.90 -6.67
C ALA A 63 -3.86 -0.72 -5.65
N LEU A 64 -4.63 0.37 -5.76
CA LEU A 64 -5.74 0.67 -4.85
C LEU A 64 -6.80 -0.43 -4.84
N SER A 65 -7.28 -0.87 -6.01
CA SER A 65 -8.29 -1.94 -6.12
C SER A 65 -7.79 -3.27 -5.56
N PHE A 66 -6.52 -3.62 -5.82
CA PHE A 66 -5.90 -4.81 -5.26
C PHE A 66 -5.80 -4.75 -3.73
N VAL A 67 -5.42 -3.59 -3.21
CA VAL A 67 -5.21 -3.39 -1.77
C VAL A 67 -6.54 -3.38 -1.02
N ALA A 68 -7.56 -2.69 -1.56
CA ALA A 68 -8.89 -2.62 -0.97
C ALA A 68 -9.64 -3.96 -0.94
N THR A 69 -9.21 -4.95 -1.74
CA THR A 69 -9.78 -6.31 -1.72
C THR A 69 -9.03 -7.29 -0.83
N LYS A 70 -7.83 -6.91 -0.36
CA LYS A 70 -6.90 -7.77 0.39
C LYS A 70 -6.70 -7.33 1.83
N LEU A 71 -6.84 -6.02 2.11
CA LEU A 71 -6.78 -5.44 3.45
C LEU A 71 -8.14 -5.47 4.13
#